data_AF-A0A4Q1BXS1-F1
#
_entry.id   AF-A0A4Q1BXS1-F1
#
_cell.length_a   1.000
_cell.length_b   1.000
_cell.length_c   1.000
_cell.angle_alpha   90.00
_cell.angle_beta   90.00
_cell.angle_gamma   90.00
#
_symmetry.space_group_name_H-M   'P 1'
#
loop_
_entity.id
_entity.type
_entity.pdbx_description
1 polymer ?
#
loop_
_entity_poly.entity_id
_entity_poly.type
_entity_poly.pdbx_seq_one_letter_code
_entity_poly.pdbx_strand_id
1 'polypeptide(L)'
;MRKITVFNPSLMNLNQKPIKILPKMISISSKNCIWNWPAIKWVGILSLFLSSCDLPKEIGSDLFSVEVGLNYTDSLSIQSSTVLIDSIYTNQTNTFQIGSYQNPILGTVSASAFTQIANVDTLKSKETSILDSLKMQLVYASYVGDTTKMQTISVYRLKDSVSRFVDYFNHSSVGYDPTPIGTHSFYPRPVKAKTANGDSLKFDTLRFKMNPAFGRELLSKYTDKTIAAGGPGFREFFKGMHFRTTSDARAALIGINPIYSVMTLHYHNPNDTLKYAVNYYFSLSTALVSEVHGRFNQINITRAGALANLKKPGDRVPATQTNMLTYVQSGTGLATKIEIPYLLNLKGKGNVAINKAELVIPAADSYELDKVLGSLSLVETDASNRTLRNSYGLRYLLTEGGTGAQTSTFNFSNKTYSFNITTAIQNIISNNRKNFAILVTSPLTTNSSGFSRIIGENVRYVPLDASKIKLKVYYTYVAK
;
A
#
# COMPACT_ATOMS: atom_id res chain seq x y z
N MET A 1 18.25 -21.11 59.21
CA MET A 1 17.20 -20.10 59.50
C MET A 1 16.96 -19.37 58.18
N ARG A 2 15.80 -19.31 57.52
CA ARG A 2 14.38 -19.53 57.84
C ARG A 2 13.76 -20.55 56.86
N LYS A 3 12.68 -21.15 57.35
CA LYS A 3 11.88 -22.27 56.83
C LYS A 3 10.85 -21.84 55.76
N ILE A 4 10.61 -22.75 54.79
CA ILE A 4 9.32 -23.36 54.35
C ILE A 4 8.26 -22.36 53.80
N THR A 5 7.59 -22.54 52.65
CA THR A 5 6.59 -23.60 52.41
C THR A 5 6.16 -23.65 50.93
N VAL A 6 6.04 -24.88 50.42
CA VAL A 6 5.24 -25.29 49.25
C VAL A 6 3.76 -25.31 49.65
N PHE A 7 2.83 -24.87 48.79
CA PHE A 7 1.42 -25.26 48.91
C PHE A 7 0.78 -25.57 47.54
N ASN A 8 0.14 -26.73 47.50
CA ASN A 8 -0.65 -27.33 46.43
C ASN A 8 -2.11 -26.80 46.47
N PRO A 9 -2.93 -26.98 45.41
CA PRO A 9 -4.18 -26.28 45.21
C PRO A 9 -5.39 -27.02 45.81
N SER A 10 -6.42 -26.26 46.18
CA SER A 10 -7.77 -26.79 46.41
C SER A 10 -8.84 -25.76 46.05
N LEU A 11 -9.59 -26.13 45.01
CA LEU A 11 -11.05 -26.01 44.82
C LEU A 11 -11.79 -24.86 45.53
N MET A 12 -12.33 -23.94 44.74
CA MET A 12 -13.65 -23.35 45.04
C MET A 12 -14.45 -23.11 43.76
N ASN A 13 -15.52 -23.90 43.63
CA ASN A 13 -16.59 -23.79 42.64
C ASN A 13 -17.38 -22.49 42.86
N LEU A 14 -17.48 -21.64 41.84
CA LEU A 14 -18.53 -20.62 41.76
C LEU A 14 -19.20 -20.69 40.38
N ASN A 15 -20.38 -21.29 40.38
CA ASN A 15 -21.33 -21.30 39.27
C ASN A 15 -21.73 -19.86 38.89
N GLN A 16 -21.30 -19.38 37.74
CA GLN A 16 -21.87 -18.19 37.11
C GLN A 16 -22.81 -18.61 35.98
N LYS A 17 -24.12 -18.38 36.19
CA LYS A 17 -25.16 -18.52 35.17
C LYS A 17 -25.06 -17.37 34.15
N PRO A 18 -25.18 -17.62 32.84
CA PRO A 18 -25.22 -16.56 31.84
C PRO A 18 -26.62 -15.92 31.76
N ILE A 19 -26.68 -14.61 31.94
CA ILE A 19 -27.89 -13.78 31.73
C ILE A 19 -28.02 -13.48 30.23
N LYS A 20 -29.07 -14.01 29.60
CA LYS A 20 -29.49 -13.67 28.23
C LYS A 20 -30.26 -12.35 28.24
N ILE A 21 -29.79 -11.36 27.49
CA ILE A 21 -30.53 -10.13 27.20
C ILE A 21 -31.14 -10.27 25.79
N LEU A 22 -32.47 -10.33 25.72
CA LEU A 22 -33.28 -10.33 24.49
C LEU A 22 -33.73 -8.90 24.19
N PRO A 23 -33.59 -8.37 22.96
CA PRO A 23 -34.25 -7.13 22.56
C PRO A 23 -35.70 -7.39 22.15
N LYS A 24 -36.61 -6.65 22.78
CA LYS A 24 -38.07 -6.71 22.56
C LYS A 24 -38.43 -5.73 21.42
N MET A 25 -38.83 -6.27 20.27
CA MET A 25 -39.54 -5.53 19.23
C MET A 25 -40.98 -5.26 19.69
N ILE A 26 -41.45 -4.03 19.55
CA ILE A 26 -42.87 -3.69 19.62
C ILE A 26 -43.27 -3.13 18.25
N SER A 27 -44.06 -3.92 17.54
CA SER A 27 -44.86 -3.51 16.38
C SER A 27 -46.31 -3.55 16.84
N ILE A 28 -47.06 -2.47 16.61
CA ILE A 28 -48.52 -2.49 16.65
C ILE A 28 -49.03 -1.89 15.34
N SER A 29 -49.79 -2.73 14.64
CA SER A 29 -50.52 -2.47 13.41
C SER A 29 -52.00 -2.30 13.73
N SER A 30 -52.72 -1.73 12.75
CA SER A 30 -54.18 -1.84 12.52
C SER A 30 -55.00 -0.74 13.21
N LYS A 31 -56.00 -0.09 12.59
CA LYS A 31 -56.77 -0.34 11.34
C LYS A 31 -57.72 0.85 11.08
N ASN A 32 -58.08 1.07 9.80
CA ASN A 32 -59.36 1.58 9.26
C ASN A 32 -59.73 3.07 9.51
N CYS A 33 -60.47 3.82 8.67
CA CYS A 33 -61.05 3.71 7.33
C CYS A 33 -61.69 5.09 6.97
N ILE A 34 -61.62 5.48 5.69
CA ILE A 34 -62.72 6.06 4.87
C ILE A 34 -63.18 7.54 5.05
N TRP A 35 -63.03 8.29 3.93
CA TRP A 35 -63.86 9.38 3.34
C TRP A 35 -63.97 10.73 4.08
N ASN A 36 -64.11 11.92 3.48
CA ASN A 36 -64.58 12.34 2.16
C ASN A 36 -64.08 13.78 1.83
N TRP A 37 -64.03 14.14 0.54
CA TRP A 37 -63.91 15.49 -0.05
C TRP A 37 -65.18 16.36 0.21
N PRO A 38 -65.36 17.64 -0.25
CA PRO A 38 -64.44 18.64 -0.83
C PRO A 38 -64.68 20.12 -0.36
N ALA A 39 -63.97 21.05 -1.01
CA ALA A 39 -64.41 22.40 -1.45
C ALA A 39 -64.14 23.66 -0.59
N ILE A 40 -63.17 24.45 -1.08
CA ILE A 40 -63.24 25.89 -1.44
C ILE A 40 -63.74 26.86 -0.36
N LYS A 41 -62.85 27.76 0.11
CA LYS A 41 -62.98 29.22 -0.14
C LYS A 41 -61.61 29.91 -0.13
N TRP A 42 -61.39 30.67 -1.20
CA TRP A 42 -60.29 31.56 -1.49
C TRP A 42 -60.29 32.82 -0.59
N VAL A 43 -59.18 33.57 -0.71
CA VAL A 43 -58.99 34.99 -0.38
C VAL A 43 -58.50 35.27 1.05
N GLY A 44 -57.18 35.43 1.19
CA GLY A 44 -56.61 35.94 2.45
C GLY A 44 -55.11 35.72 2.71
N ILE A 45 -54.33 35.21 1.75
CA ILE A 45 -52.88 35.00 1.97
C ILE A 45 -52.10 35.50 0.75
N LEU A 46 -52.08 36.81 0.55
CA LEU A 46 -51.20 37.49 -0.43
C LEU A 46 -50.48 38.70 0.19
N SER A 47 -50.20 38.68 1.51
CA SER A 47 -49.54 39.83 2.17
C SER A 47 -48.54 39.47 3.28
N LEU A 48 -47.99 38.24 3.30
CA LEU A 48 -47.01 37.82 4.32
C LEU A 48 -45.66 37.34 3.77
N PHE A 49 -45.32 37.65 2.51
CA PHE A 49 -44.03 37.26 1.90
C PHE A 49 -43.03 38.41 1.74
N LEU A 50 -43.02 39.37 2.67
CA LEU A 50 -41.97 40.40 2.70
C LEU A 50 -41.51 40.61 4.14
N SER A 51 -40.52 39.82 4.57
CA SER A 51 -39.39 40.21 5.44
C SER A 51 -38.87 39.00 6.21
N SER A 52 -37.74 38.45 5.76
CA SER A 52 -36.60 38.04 6.59
C SER A 52 -35.75 37.03 5.83
N CYS A 53 -34.69 37.52 5.20
CA CYS A 53 -33.54 36.70 4.84
C CYS A 53 -32.31 37.46 5.32
N ASP A 54 -32.08 37.43 6.64
CA ASP A 54 -30.75 37.73 7.15
C ASP A 54 -29.87 36.51 6.93
N LEU A 55 -28.75 36.71 6.22
CA LEU A 55 -27.66 35.75 6.17
C LEU A 55 -27.16 35.51 7.61
N PRO A 56 -26.77 34.27 7.98
CA PRO A 56 -26.31 33.99 9.32
C PRO A 56 -25.07 34.82 9.63
N LYS A 57 -25.22 35.81 10.50
CA LYS A 57 -24.11 36.60 11.06
C LYS A 57 -23.32 35.69 11.99
N GLU A 58 -22.10 35.34 11.61
CA GLU A 58 -21.17 34.66 12.51
C GLU A 58 -20.76 35.59 13.66
N ILE A 59 -20.76 35.03 14.87
CA ILE A 59 -20.30 35.68 16.09
C ILE A 59 -18.79 35.93 15.96
N GLY A 60 -18.38 37.21 15.98
CA GLY A 60 -16.98 37.63 15.88
C GLY A 60 -16.70 38.80 14.91
N SER A 61 -17.72 39.31 14.21
CA SER A 61 -17.60 40.39 13.20
C SER A 61 -17.20 41.77 13.75
N ASP A 62 -17.18 41.96 15.07
CA ASP A 62 -16.87 43.26 15.70
C ASP A 62 -15.38 43.44 16.09
N LEU A 63 -14.51 42.48 15.75
CA LEU A 63 -13.08 42.52 16.06
C LEU A 63 -12.16 42.85 14.87
N PHE A 64 -12.73 43.07 13.69
CA PHE A 64 -11.98 43.43 12.49
C PHE A 64 -12.62 44.63 11.79
N SER A 65 -12.17 45.84 12.13
CA SER A 65 -12.52 47.10 11.44
C SER A 65 -11.90 47.25 10.04
N VAL A 66 -11.27 46.19 9.54
CA VAL A 66 -10.86 46.06 8.15
C VAL A 66 -11.64 44.86 7.62
N GLU A 67 -12.49 45.08 6.63
CA GLU A 67 -13.11 44.02 5.85
C GLU A 67 -11.97 43.26 5.13
N VAL A 68 -11.37 42.28 5.81
CA VAL A 68 -10.35 41.41 5.27
C VAL A 68 -11.07 40.52 4.25
N GLY A 69 -11.26 41.05 3.04
CA GLY A 69 -12.03 40.42 1.98
C GLY A 69 -11.46 39.04 1.65
N LEU A 70 -12.14 38.00 2.13
CA LEU A 70 -11.79 36.62 1.84
C LEU A 70 -12.27 36.28 0.42
N ASN A 71 -11.33 36.16 -0.50
CA ASN A 71 -11.58 35.77 -1.88
C ASN A 71 -11.47 34.25 -2.04
N TYR A 72 -12.18 33.70 -3.02
CA TYR A 72 -12.14 32.30 -3.39
C TYR A 72 -11.94 32.12 -4.91
N THR A 73 -11.17 31.12 -5.30
CA THR A 73 -11.08 30.66 -6.70
C THR A 73 -10.77 29.17 -6.77
N ASP A 74 -11.39 28.48 -7.73
CA ASP A 74 -10.99 27.15 -8.19
C ASP A 74 -10.87 27.05 -9.71
N SER A 75 -10.78 28.20 -10.40
CA SER A 75 -10.75 28.33 -11.85
C SER A 75 -9.33 28.36 -12.44
N LEU A 76 -8.31 28.10 -11.62
CA LEU A 76 -6.92 28.03 -12.07
C LEU A 76 -6.75 26.88 -13.06
N SER A 77 -6.10 27.15 -14.19
CA SER A 77 -5.79 26.11 -15.17
C SER A 77 -4.78 25.12 -14.60
N ILE A 78 -5.09 23.82 -14.73
CA ILE A 78 -4.20 22.73 -14.34
C ILE A 78 -3.85 21.92 -15.57
N GLN A 79 -2.55 21.71 -15.77
CA GLN A 79 -2.04 20.80 -16.79
C GLN A 79 -1.52 19.55 -16.10
N SER A 80 -1.91 18.38 -16.65
CA SER A 80 -1.51 17.10 -16.08
C SER A 80 -0.94 16.15 -17.14
N SER A 81 0.04 15.35 -16.73
CA SER A 81 0.64 14.31 -17.57
C SER A 81 1.05 13.10 -16.75
N THR A 82 1.06 11.93 -17.36
CA THR A 82 1.69 10.74 -16.75
C THR A 82 3.18 10.80 -17.03
N VAL A 83 4.01 10.64 -16.01
CA VAL A 83 5.47 10.71 -16.07
C VAL A 83 6.07 9.38 -15.62
N LEU A 84 7.16 8.98 -16.25
CA LEU A 84 8.00 7.89 -15.76
C LEU A 84 9.07 8.44 -14.82
N ILE A 85 9.03 8.03 -13.56
CA ILE A 85 10.06 8.33 -12.56
C ILE A 85 11.01 7.13 -12.40
N ASP A 86 12.25 7.42 -12.03
CA ASP A 86 13.27 6.39 -11.84
C ASP A 86 13.26 5.77 -10.43
N SER A 87 13.79 4.54 -10.36
CA SER A 87 14.24 3.87 -9.15
C SER A 87 13.20 3.81 -8.03
N ILE A 88 12.24 2.90 -8.16
CA ILE A 88 11.22 2.66 -7.14
C ILE A 88 11.76 1.72 -6.08
N TYR A 89 11.73 2.15 -4.82
CA TYR A 89 12.30 1.40 -3.70
C TYR A 89 11.42 0.20 -3.36
N THR A 90 12.00 -1.00 -3.38
CA THR A 90 11.29 -2.27 -3.11
C THR A 90 11.98 -3.11 -2.03
N ASN A 91 13.01 -2.58 -1.37
CA ASN A 91 13.67 -3.24 -0.25
C ASN A 91 12.76 -3.29 0.99
N GLN A 92 12.80 -4.42 1.69
CA GLN A 92 12.07 -4.69 2.93
C GLN A 92 10.55 -4.49 2.85
N THR A 93 9.94 -4.60 1.65
CA THR A 93 8.48 -4.48 1.51
C THR A 93 7.73 -5.52 2.34
N ASN A 94 6.51 -5.19 2.75
CA ASN A 94 5.66 -6.07 3.56
C ASN A 94 5.00 -7.20 2.77
N THR A 95 5.22 -7.27 1.47
CA THR A 95 4.71 -8.32 0.60
C THR A 95 5.75 -8.73 -0.43
N PHE A 96 5.80 -10.02 -0.74
CA PHE A 96 6.45 -10.53 -1.95
C PHE A 96 5.46 -10.43 -3.12
N GLN A 97 5.90 -9.88 -4.24
CA GLN A 97 5.11 -9.77 -5.46
C GLN A 97 5.61 -10.84 -6.44
N ILE A 98 4.76 -11.82 -6.75
CA ILE A 98 5.14 -12.97 -7.58
C ILE A 98 4.07 -13.16 -8.66
N GLY A 99 4.50 -13.22 -9.92
CA GLY A 99 3.60 -13.52 -11.03
C GLY A 99 3.59 -12.45 -12.09
N SER A 100 2.58 -12.51 -12.96
CA SER A 100 2.39 -11.52 -14.00
C SER A 100 0.92 -11.39 -14.36
N TYR A 101 0.53 -10.19 -14.78
CA TYR A 101 -0.83 -9.93 -15.27
C TYR A 101 -0.78 -8.97 -16.45
N GLN A 102 -1.85 -8.99 -17.23
CA GLN A 102 -2.07 -8.03 -18.31
C GLN A 102 -3.10 -6.99 -17.88
N ASN A 103 -2.74 -5.71 -17.98
CA ASN A 103 -3.69 -4.61 -17.96
C ASN A 103 -3.90 -4.09 -19.40
N PRO A 104 -5.14 -3.87 -19.86
CA PRO A 104 -5.40 -3.34 -21.21
C PRO A 104 -4.81 -1.93 -21.43
N ILE A 105 -4.70 -1.13 -20.38
CA ILE A 105 -4.26 0.28 -20.43
C ILE A 105 -2.77 0.39 -20.07
N LEU A 106 -2.38 -0.15 -18.93
CA LEU A 106 -1.02 0.01 -18.39
C LEU A 106 0.00 -0.95 -19.03
N GLY A 107 -0.49 -2.00 -19.70
CA GLY A 107 0.34 -3.05 -20.31
C GLY A 107 0.58 -4.24 -19.38
N THR A 108 1.65 -4.99 -19.66
CA THR A 108 2.01 -6.21 -18.92
C THR A 108 2.90 -5.84 -17.74
N VAL A 109 2.57 -6.36 -16.55
CA VAL A 109 3.42 -6.24 -15.36
C VAL A 109 3.79 -7.63 -14.89
N SER A 110 5.07 -7.85 -14.61
CA SER A 110 5.58 -9.07 -13.99
C SER A 110 6.43 -8.74 -12.78
N ALA A 111 6.41 -9.61 -11.78
CA ALA A 111 7.18 -9.45 -10.56
C ALA A 111 7.78 -10.78 -10.08
N SER A 112 8.92 -10.68 -9.44
CA SER A 112 9.61 -11.76 -8.75
C SER A 112 10.17 -11.26 -7.43
N ALA A 113 10.32 -12.15 -6.46
CA ALA A 113 10.76 -11.79 -5.12
C ALA A 113 12.07 -12.48 -4.76
N PHE A 114 12.98 -11.74 -4.13
CA PHE A 114 14.25 -12.22 -3.62
C PHE A 114 14.22 -12.11 -2.10
N THR A 115 14.57 -13.18 -1.38
CA THR A 115 14.50 -13.18 0.08
C THR A 115 15.51 -14.13 0.69
N GLN A 116 16.09 -13.73 1.80
CA GLN A 116 16.71 -14.63 2.76
C GLN A 116 15.63 -15.41 3.53
N ILE A 117 16.03 -16.53 4.12
CA ILE A 117 15.22 -17.36 5.01
C ILE A 117 16.14 -18.02 6.04
N ALA A 118 15.70 -18.22 7.26
CA ALA A 118 16.47 -18.94 8.28
C ALA A 118 15.57 -19.69 9.26
N ASN A 119 16.10 -20.75 9.86
CA ASN A 119 15.51 -21.39 11.03
C ASN A 119 16.02 -20.72 12.31
N VAL A 120 15.15 -20.66 13.31
CA VAL A 120 15.51 -20.28 14.68
C VAL A 120 15.70 -21.52 15.57
N ASP A 121 14.94 -22.58 15.28
CA ASP A 121 15.06 -23.84 16.00
C ASP A 121 16.24 -24.66 15.47
N THR A 122 16.98 -25.30 16.37
CA THR A 122 18.07 -26.19 16.02
C THR A 122 17.56 -27.43 15.28
N LEU A 123 18.22 -27.82 14.19
CA LEU A 123 18.01 -29.08 13.50
C LEU A 123 18.49 -30.24 14.39
N LYS A 124 17.56 -31.13 14.77
CA LYS A 124 17.80 -32.30 15.64
C LYS A 124 17.79 -33.62 14.87
N SER A 125 18.01 -33.59 13.56
CA SER A 125 18.14 -34.81 12.78
C SER A 125 19.42 -35.56 13.14
N LYS A 126 19.43 -36.84 12.75
CA LYS A 126 20.49 -37.81 12.96
C LYS A 126 20.84 -38.42 11.60
N GLU A 127 21.92 -39.18 11.55
CA GLU A 127 22.32 -39.94 10.37
C GLU A 127 21.19 -40.83 9.82
N THR A 128 20.40 -41.43 10.73
CA THR A 128 19.29 -42.32 10.38
C THR A 128 17.96 -41.59 10.14
N SER A 129 17.91 -40.26 10.24
CA SER A 129 16.66 -39.52 10.03
C SER A 129 16.15 -39.67 8.61
N ILE A 130 14.84 -39.85 8.48
CA ILE A 130 14.16 -40.03 7.19
C ILE A 130 13.33 -38.79 6.87
N LEU A 131 13.54 -38.21 5.69
CA LEU A 131 12.76 -37.08 5.19
C LEU A 131 11.31 -37.51 4.93
N ASP A 132 10.35 -36.84 5.57
CA ASP A 132 8.93 -36.99 5.25
C ASP A 132 8.52 -36.04 4.13
N SER A 133 8.86 -34.77 4.27
CA SER A 133 8.56 -33.74 3.27
C SER A 133 9.24 -32.41 3.59
N LEU A 134 9.53 -31.63 2.55
CA LEU A 134 9.77 -30.20 2.67
C LEU A 134 8.56 -29.47 2.10
N LYS A 135 7.85 -28.70 2.91
CA LYS A 135 6.61 -28.02 2.51
C LYS A 135 6.78 -26.51 2.55
N MET A 136 6.31 -25.84 1.51
CA MET A 136 6.19 -24.39 1.47
C MET A 136 4.75 -23.98 1.78
N GLN A 137 4.59 -22.97 2.63
CA GLN A 137 3.31 -22.34 2.96
C GLN A 137 3.42 -20.84 2.73
N LEU A 138 2.76 -20.33 1.70
CA LEU A 138 2.77 -18.92 1.32
C LEU A 138 1.38 -18.31 1.58
N VAL A 139 1.32 -17.35 2.51
CA VAL A 139 0.08 -16.71 2.91
C VAL A 139 -0.26 -15.57 1.95
N TYR A 140 -1.44 -15.60 1.36
CA TYR A 140 -1.90 -14.56 0.44
C TYR A 140 -2.16 -13.24 1.16
N ALA A 141 -1.68 -12.14 0.60
CA ALA A 141 -1.93 -10.77 1.05
C ALA A 141 -2.83 -9.99 0.06
N SER A 142 -2.59 -10.16 -1.23
CA SER A 142 -3.31 -9.46 -2.30
C SER A 142 -3.17 -10.19 -3.63
N TYR A 143 -3.90 -9.74 -4.64
CA TYR A 143 -3.71 -10.15 -6.03
C TYR A 143 -4.21 -9.10 -7.01
N VAL A 144 -3.72 -9.16 -8.24
CA VAL A 144 -4.22 -8.43 -9.41
C VAL A 144 -4.14 -9.37 -10.62
N GLY A 145 -5.19 -9.44 -11.43
CA GLY A 145 -5.22 -10.23 -12.66
C GLY A 145 -6.33 -11.28 -12.68
N ASP A 146 -6.20 -12.24 -13.58
CA ASP A 146 -7.15 -13.31 -13.85
C ASP A 146 -6.82 -14.57 -13.05
N THR A 147 -7.68 -14.86 -12.06
CA THR A 147 -7.59 -16.02 -11.16
C THR A 147 -8.05 -17.33 -11.78
N THR A 148 -8.68 -17.27 -12.95
CA THR A 148 -9.18 -18.45 -13.68
C THR A 148 -8.10 -19.12 -14.53
N LYS A 149 -6.96 -18.45 -14.72
CA LYS A 149 -5.80 -18.98 -15.45
C LYS A 149 -4.84 -19.70 -14.50
N MET A 150 -4.38 -20.87 -14.93
CA MET A 150 -3.32 -21.59 -14.22
C MET A 150 -2.00 -20.82 -14.34
N GLN A 151 -1.23 -20.79 -13.26
CA GLN A 151 0.14 -20.28 -13.26
C GLN A 151 1.08 -21.21 -12.52
N THR A 152 2.36 -21.13 -12.86
CA THR A 152 3.42 -21.94 -12.24
C THR A 152 4.41 -21.05 -11.53
N ILE A 153 4.53 -21.20 -10.20
CA ILE A 153 5.61 -20.59 -9.42
C ILE A 153 6.77 -21.57 -9.33
N SER A 154 7.98 -21.08 -9.57
CA SER A 154 9.23 -21.79 -9.33
C SER A 154 10.08 -21.03 -8.31
N VAL A 155 10.77 -21.79 -7.47
CA VAL A 155 11.66 -21.31 -6.41
C VAL A 155 13.08 -21.73 -6.75
N TYR A 156 14.00 -20.78 -6.74
CA TYR A 156 15.42 -20.98 -7.07
C TYR A 156 16.31 -20.62 -5.88
N ARG A 157 17.47 -21.26 -5.77
CA ARG A 157 18.48 -20.95 -4.75
C ARG A 157 19.32 -19.75 -5.18
N LEU A 158 19.51 -18.78 -4.28
CA LEU A 158 20.39 -17.64 -4.56
C LEU A 158 21.87 -18.04 -4.47
N LYS A 159 22.69 -17.47 -5.36
CA LYS A 159 24.17 -17.59 -5.34
C LYS A 159 24.82 -16.55 -4.43
N ASP A 160 24.16 -15.40 -4.27
CA ASP A 160 24.58 -14.30 -3.41
C ASP A 160 23.47 -13.94 -2.42
N SER A 161 23.85 -13.43 -1.25
CA SER A 161 22.90 -13.12 -0.18
C SER A 161 22.21 -11.77 -0.42
N VAL A 162 20.97 -11.65 0.05
CA VAL A 162 20.22 -10.39 0.08
C VAL A 162 20.45 -9.71 1.43
N SER A 163 20.67 -8.39 1.47
CA SER A 163 20.86 -7.66 2.72
C SER A 163 19.62 -6.85 3.11
N ARG A 164 19.51 -6.48 4.39
CA ARG A 164 18.53 -5.47 4.84
C ARG A 164 19.06 -4.05 4.73
N PHE A 165 20.39 -3.93 4.76
CA PHE A 165 21.12 -2.67 4.85
C PHE A 165 21.52 -2.13 3.47
N VAL A 166 21.18 -2.85 2.40
CA VAL A 166 21.39 -2.43 1.02
C VAL A 166 20.05 -1.99 0.45
N ASP A 167 20.06 -0.86 -0.25
CA ASP A 167 18.89 -0.39 -0.99
C ASP A 167 18.70 -1.25 -2.24
N TYR A 168 17.50 -1.82 -2.37
CA TYR A 168 17.04 -2.50 -3.57
C TYR A 168 15.86 -1.74 -4.17
N PHE A 169 15.84 -1.72 -5.50
CA PHE A 169 14.83 -1.07 -6.31
C PHE A 169 14.12 -2.10 -7.19
N ASN A 170 13.02 -1.68 -7.82
CA ASN A 170 12.21 -2.52 -8.69
C ASN A 170 12.99 -3.19 -9.83
N HIS A 171 14.13 -2.64 -10.27
CA HIS A 171 14.98 -3.22 -11.31
C HIS A 171 16.18 -4.00 -10.75
N SER A 172 16.38 -4.05 -9.44
CA SER A 172 17.47 -4.81 -8.81
C SER A 172 17.34 -6.31 -9.08
N SER A 173 18.47 -7.01 -9.07
CA SER A 173 18.52 -8.47 -9.21
C SER A 173 19.72 -9.04 -8.46
N VAL A 174 19.67 -10.34 -8.17
CA VAL A 174 20.74 -11.11 -7.50
C VAL A 174 20.92 -12.43 -8.26
N GLY A 175 22.16 -12.92 -8.37
CA GLY A 175 22.46 -14.19 -9.04
C GLY A 175 21.80 -15.39 -8.35
N TYR A 176 21.31 -16.35 -9.15
CA TYR A 176 20.66 -17.57 -8.66
C TYR A 176 21.05 -18.80 -9.50
N ASP A 177 20.83 -19.98 -8.95
CA ASP A 177 20.97 -21.26 -9.66
C ASP A 177 19.77 -21.46 -10.59
N PRO A 178 19.97 -21.77 -11.89
CA PRO A 178 18.87 -22.00 -12.83
C PRO A 178 18.06 -23.27 -12.54
N THR A 179 18.52 -24.16 -11.66
CA THR A 179 17.82 -25.38 -11.25
C THR A 179 16.81 -25.07 -10.13
N PRO A 180 15.50 -25.31 -10.33
CA PRO A 180 14.51 -25.02 -9.32
C PRO A 180 14.58 -26.00 -8.14
N ILE A 181 14.49 -25.46 -6.93
CA ILE A 181 14.36 -26.21 -5.66
C ILE A 181 12.89 -26.43 -5.25
N GLY A 182 11.95 -25.91 -6.03
CA GLY A 182 10.52 -26.18 -5.92
C GLY A 182 9.76 -25.59 -7.10
N THR A 183 8.72 -26.29 -7.55
CA THR A 183 7.83 -25.84 -8.63
C THR A 183 6.41 -26.27 -8.33
N HIS A 184 5.45 -25.38 -8.54
CA HIS A 184 4.05 -25.67 -8.30
C HIS A 184 3.13 -24.92 -9.25
N SER A 185 2.22 -25.66 -9.90
CA SER A 185 1.18 -25.12 -10.77
C SER A 185 -0.15 -25.06 -10.03
N PHE A 186 -0.83 -23.93 -10.10
CA PHE A 186 -2.08 -23.69 -9.38
C PHE A 186 -2.91 -22.60 -10.05
N TYR A 187 -4.20 -22.54 -9.71
CA TYR A 187 -5.06 -21.40 -10.02
C TYR A 187 -4.98 -20.43 -8.84
N PRO A 188 -4.61 -19.15 -9.04
CA PRO A 188 -4.56 -18.18 -7.95
C PRO A 188 -5.94 -18.05 -7.31
N ARG A 189 -6.10 -18.39 -6.03
CA ARG A 189 -7.37 -18.30 -5.30
C ARG A 189 -7.21 -17.54 -3.97
N PRO A 190 -6.90 -16.23 -4.00
CA PRO A 190 -6.76 -15.45 -2.77
C PRO A 190 -8.15 -15.15 -2.18
N VAL A 191 -8.62 -16.00 -1.27
CA VAL A 191 -9.86 -15.76 -0.52
C VAL A 191 -9.58 -14.83 0.66
N LYS A 192 -10.30 -13.70 0.74
CA LYS A 192 -10.43 -12.91 1.97
C LYS A 192 -11.57 -13.49 2.80
N ALA A 193 -11.29 -14.44 3.68
CA ALA A 193 -12.28 -14.83 4.68
C ALA A 193 -12.24 -13.79 5.83
N LYS A 194 -13.19 -12.85 5.81
CA LYS A 194 -13.55 -12.07 7.00
C LYS A 194 -14.61 -12.87 7.76
N THR A 195 -14.32 -13.27 9.00
CA THR A 195 -15.39 -13.71 9.89
C THR A 195 -16.30 -12.52 10.20
N ALA A 196 -17.62 -12.72 10.18
CA ALA A 196 -18.62 -11.68 10.47
C ALA A 196 -18.45 -11.02 11.86
N ASN A 197 -17.67 -11.64 12.76
CA ASN A 197 -17.47 -11.21 14.14
C ASN A 197 -16.11 -10.54 14.41
N GLY A 198 -15.41 -10.03 13.39
CA GLY A 198 -14.24 -9.15 13.58
C GLY A 198 -12.92 -9.77 14.06
N ASP A 199 -12.93 -10.98 14.65
CA ASP A 199 -11.76 -11.48 15.40
C ASP A 199 -10.83 -12.45 14.67
N SER A 200 -11.06 -12.79 13.40
CA SER A 200 -10.12 -13.64 12.66
C SER A 200 -10.09 -13.33 11.16
N LEU A 201 -8.98 -12.73 10.71
CA LEU A 201 -8.60 -12.72 9.30
C LEU A 201 -7.94 -14.07 8.98
N LYS A 202 -8.70 -15.01 8.39
CA LYS A 202 -8.08 -16.18 7.75
C LYS A 202 -7.61 -15.75 6.36
N PHE A 203 -6.30 -15.55 6.23
CA PHE A 203 -5.67 -15.42 4.93
C PHE A 203 -5.57 -16.81 4.29
N ASP A 204 -6.03 -16.94 3.05
CA ASP A 204 -5.81 -18.17 2.30
C ASP A 204 -4.30 -18.43 2.15
N THR A 205 -3.89 -19.69 2.03
CA THR A 205 -2.48 -20.10 2.03
C THR A 205 -2.21 -21.07 0.89
N LEU A 206 -1.30 -20.71 0.00
CA LEU A 206 -0.76 -21.61 -1.01
C LEU A 206 0.19 -22.61 -0.35
N ARG A 207 -0.09 -23.90 -0.49
CA ARG A 207 0.72 -24.98 0.09
C ARG A 207 1.20 -25.94 -0.98
N PHE A 208 2.50 -26.20 -1.02
CA PHE A 208 3.08 -27.16 -1.96
C PHE A 208 4.32 -27.83 -1.39
N LYS A 209 4.68 -28.99 -1.98
CA LYS A 209 5.93 -29.71 -1.65
C LYS A 209 7.08 -29.13 -2.47
N MET A 210 8.21 -28.92 -1.80
CA MET A 210 9.48 -28.55 -2.43
C MET A 210 10.19 -29.80 -2.96
N ASN A 211 11.29 -29.61 -3.71
CA ASN A 211 12.09 -30.71 -4.23
C ASN A 211 12.64 -31.58 -3.08
N PRO A 212 12.36 -32.89 -3.05
CA PRO A 212 12.86 -33.79 -1.99
C PRO A 212 14.39 -33.85 -1.91
N ALA A 213 15.12 -33.63 -3.01
CA ALA A 213 16.58 -33.58 -2.99
C ALA A 213 17.08 -32.41 -2.12
N PHE A 214 16.45 -31.23 -2.26
CA PHE A 214 16.75 -30.10 -1.39
C PHE A 214 16.38 -30.38 0.07
N GLY A 215 15.24 -31.05 0.32
CA GLY A 215 14.88 -31.50 1.68
C GLY A 215 15.93 -32.42 2.31
N ARG A 216 16.48 -33.38 1.56
CA ARG A 216 17.56 -34.26 2.03
C ARG A 216 18.87 -33.51 2.25
N GLU A 217 19.19 -32.55 1.39
CA GLU A 217 20.35 -31.66 1.59
C GLU A 217 20.24 -30.93 2.94
N LEU A 218 19.09 -30.30 3.23
CA LEU A 218 18.86 -29.63 4.52
C LEU A 218 18.98 -30.59 5.70
N LEU A 219 18.36 -31.78 5.58
CA LEU A 219 18.38 -32.79 6.64
C LEU A 219 19.80 -33.31 6.96
N SER A 220 20.68 -33.35 5.94
CA SER A 220 22.07 -33.80 6.06
C SER A 220 22.97 -32.86 6.86
N LYS A 221 22.53 -31.63 7.15
CA LYS A 221 23.33 -30.61 7.84
C LYS A 221 23.40 -30.77 9.37
N TYR A 222 22.92 -31.88 9.91
CA TYR A 222 22.93 -32.16 11.35
C TYR A 222 24.32 -32.23 11.98
N THR A 223 25.36 -32.59 11.20
CA THR A 223 26.74 -32.67 11.70
C THR A 223 27.43 -31.30 11.82
N ASP A 224 26.99 -30.33 11.02
CA ASP A 224 27.49 -28.97 11.06
C ASP A 224 26.72 -28.18 12.12
N LYS A 225 27.32 -28.01 13.30
CA LYS A 225 26.68 -27.30 14.43
C LYS A 225 26.34 -25.85 14.11
N THR A 226 27.08 -25.20 13.21
CA THR A 226 26.84 -23.80 12.82
C THR A 226 25.62 -23.70 11.90
N ILE A 227 25.48 -24.61 10.94
CA ILE A 227 24.29 -24.65 10.06
C ILE A 227 23.07 -25.18 10.83
N ALA A 228 23.23 -26.27 11.59
CA ALA A 228 22.15 -26.90 12.34
C ALA A 228 21.55 -25.97 13.41
N ALA A 229 22.35 -25.11 14.04
CA ALA A 229 21.86 -24.13 15.00
C ALA A 229 20.94 -23.07 14.37
N GLY A 230 21.01 -22.85 13.06
CA GLY A 230 20.18 -21.88 12.35
C GLY A 230 20.79 -20.48 12.26
N GLY A 231 19.92 -19.48 12.15
CA GLY A 231 20.28 -18.07 12.17
C GLY A 231 21.36 -17.68 11.15
N PRO A 232 22.42 -16.93 11.55
CA PRO A 232 23.49 -16.51 10.65
C PRO A 232 24.23 -17.66 9.96
N GLY A 233 24.50 -18.76 10.68
CA GLY A 233 25.21 -19.91 10.14
C GLY A 233 24.44 -20.58 9.00
N PHE A 234 23.13 -20.74 9.17
CA PHE A 234 22.27 -21.22 8.10
C PHE A 234 22.20 -20.26 6.91
N ARG A 235 22.13 -18.94 7.14
CA ARG A 235 22.07 -17.94 6.06
C ARG A 235 23.33 -17.90 5.19
N GLU A 236 24.48 -18.24 5.74
CA GLU A 236 25.72 -18.36 4.94
C GLU A 236 25.67 -19.58 4.02
N PHE A 237 25.19 -20.72 4.53
CA PHE A 237 24.99 -21.93 3.75
C PHE A 237 23.89 -21.77 2.68
N PHE A 238 22.74 -21.21 3.06
CA PHE A 238 21.58 -21.00 2.20
C PHE A 238 21.25 -19.51 2.10
N LYS A 239 21.90 -18.87 1.13
CA LYS A 239 21.86 -17.41 0.94
C LYS A 239 20.48 -16.82 0.63
N GLY A 240 19.52 -17.66 0.22
CA GLY A 240 18.11 -17.29 0.09
C GLY A 240 17.41 -17.96 -1.09
N MET A 241 16.23 -17.42 -1.40
CA MET A 241 15.32 -17.88 -2.45
C MET A 241 14.97 -16.76 -3.43
N HIS A 242 14.84 -17.13 -4.69
CA HIS A 242 14.18 -16.34 -5.73
C HIS A 242 12.86 -17.00 -6.12
N PHE A 243 11.75 -16.29 -5.93
CA PHE A 243 10.42 -16.70 -6.37
C PHE A 243 10.07 -16.00 -7.66
N ARG A 244 9.79 -16.78 -8.71
CA ARG A 244 9.29 -16.23 -9.98
C ARG A 244 8.26 -17.15 -10.61
N THR A 245 7.39 -16.57 -11.42
CA THR A 245 6.51 -17.35 -12.28
C THR A 245 7.24 -17.75 -13.55
N THR A 246 7.08 -19.00 -13.98
CA THR A 246 7.68 -19.55 -15.21
C THR A 246 6.64 -19.77 -16.31
N SER A 247 5.37 -19.50 -16.05
CA SER A 247 4.29 -19.57 -17.04
C SER A 247 4.07 -18.21 -17.71
N ASP A 248 3.99 -18.19 -19.04
CA ASP A 248 3.64 -16.98 -19.82
C ASP A 248 2.14 -16.66 -19.82
N ALA A 249 1.35 -17.34 -18.98
CA ALA A 249 -0.11 -17.22 -18.92
C ALA A 249 -0.61 -15.81 -18.56
N ARG A 250 0.26 -14.94 -18.00
CA ARG A 250 -0.09 -13.60 -17.49
C ARG A 250 -1.37 -13.64 -16.64
N ALA A 251 -1.46 -14.68 -15.81
CA ALA A 251 -2.63 -15.03 -15.02
C ALA A 251 -2.88 -13.94 -13.97
N ALA A 252 -2.17 -14.02 -12.85
CA ALA A 252 -2.24 -13.03 -11.80
C ALA A 252 -0.86 -12.74 -11.23
N LEU A 253 -0.73 -11.53 -10.70
CA LEU A 253 0.35 -11.16 -9.81
C LEU A 253 -0.19 -11.23 -8.38
N ILE A 254 0.49 -12.02 -7.55
CA ILE A 254 0.10 -12.31 -6.18
C ILE A 254 1.00 -11.56 -5.22
N GLY A 255 0.40 -10.91 -4.23
CA GLY A 255 1.08 -10.48 -3.01
C GLY A 255 1.08 -11.61 -1.98
N ILE A 256 2.25 -12.03 -1.50
CA ILE A 256 2.43 -12.98 -0.39
C ILE A 256 2.94 -12.25 0.84
N ASN A 257 2.38 -12.56 2.01
CA ASN A 257 2.83 -12.00 3.29
C ASN A 257 4.03 -12.81 3.83
N PRO A 258 5.24 -12.24 3.90
CA PRO A 258 6.43 -12.94 4.36
C PRO A 258 6.42 -13.26 5.86
N ILE A 259 5.71 -12.48 6.68
CA ILE A 259 5.67 -12.66 8.15
C ILE A 259 4.90 -13.93 8.52
N TYR A 260 3.84 -14.25 7.78
CA TYR A 260 3.01 -15.44 8.03
C TYR A 260 3.33 -16.62 7.12
N SER A 261 4.28 -16.46 6.20
CA SER A 261 4.74 -17.54 5.31
C SER A 261 5.92 -18.29 5.92
N VAL A 262 5.98 -19.59 5.68
CA VAL A 262 6.99 -20.48 6.28
C VAL A 262 7.31 -21.64 5.35
N MET A 263 8.56 -22.10 5.38
CA MET A 263 8.95 -23.39 4.84
C MET A 263 9.21 -24.36 6.00
N THR A 264 8.60 -25.54 5.97
CA THR A 264 8.73 -26.53 7.05
C THR A 264 9.35 -27.82 6.52
N LEU A 265 10.47 -28.21 7.11
CA LEU A 265 11.11 -29.51 6.94
C LEU A 265 10.50 -30.49 7.94
N HIS A 266 9.86 -31.54 7.45
CA HIS A 266 9.32 -32.64 8.26
C HIS A 266 10.18 -33.90 8.09
N TYR A 267 10.49 -34.54 9.21
CA TYR A 267 11.26 -35.80 9.24
C TYR A 267 10.90 -36.59 10.49
N HIS A 268 11.29 -37.86 10.48
CA HIS A 268 11.21 -38.73 11.65
C HIS A 268 12.51 -39.50 11.85
N ASN A 269 12.70 -40.00 13.06
CA ASN A 269 13.80 -40.90 13.40
C ASN A 269 13.26 -42.33 13.48
N PRO A 270 13.96 -43.34 12.95
CA PRO A 270 13.59 -44.72 13.15
C PRO A 270 13.50 -45.04 14.64
N ASN A 271 12.50 -45.83 15.01
CA ASN A 271 12.21 -46.26 16.40
C ASN A 271 11.79 -45.12 17.35
N ASP A 272 11.46 -43.95 16.83
CA ASP A 272 10.87 -42.85 17.57
C ASP A 272 9.37 -42.74 17.28
N THR A 273 8.57 -42.42 18.29
CA THR A 273 7.13 -42.16 18.11
C THR A 273 6.84 -40.71 17.75
N LEU A 274 7.83 -39.83 17.91
CA LEU A 274 7.71 -38.40 17.63
C LEU A 274 7.98 -38.08 16.16
N LYS A 275 7.19 -37.14 15.62
CA LYS A 275 7.44 -36.48 14.33
C LYS A 275 8.12 -35.15 14.58
N TYR A 276 9.15 -34.86 13.79
CA TYR A 276 9.94 -33.65 13.94
C TYR A 276 9.64 -32.67 12.80
N ALA A 277 9.74 -31.38 13.13
CA ALA A 277 9.62 -30.29 12.19
C ALA A 277 10.65 -29.20 12.49
N VAL A 278 11.24 -28.62 11.45
CA VAL A 278 12.03 -27.40 11.53
C VAL A 278 11.40 -26.37 10.61
N ASN A 279 11.09 -25.20 11.15
CA ASN A 279 10.53 -24.09 10.41
C ASN A 279 11.65 -23.12 9.99
N TYR A 280 11.59 -22.73 8.72
CA TYR A 280 12.41 -21.68 8.13
C TYR A 280 11.49 -20.49 7.84
N TYR A 281 11.83 -19.35 8.41
CA TYR A 281 11.02 -18.14 8.39
C TYR A 281 11.62 -17.12 7.42
N PHE A 282 10.77 -16.39 6.69
CA PHE A 282 11.20 -15.23 5.91
C PHE A 282 11.32 -13.96 6.76
N SER A 283 10.67 -13.96 7.92
CA SER A 283 10.73 -12.91 8.92
C SER A 283 10.14 -13.45 10.20
N LEU A 284 10.88 -13.39 11.30
CA LEU A 284 10.38 -13.70 12.63
C LEU A 284 10.81 -12.60 13.60
N SER A 285 9.84 -11.95 14.25
CA SER A 285 10.14 -10.99 15.30
C SER A 285 9.32 -11.36 16.53
N THR A 286 9.99 -11.86 17.55
CA THR A 286 9.45 -12.13 18.88
C THR A 286 10.19 -11.26 19.90
N ALA A 287 9.71 -11.24 21.15
CA ALA A 287 10.39 -10.53 22.23
C ALA A 287 11.81 -11.07 22.53
N LEU A 288 12.10 -12.32 22.16
CA LEU A 288 13.36 -13.01 22.45
C LEU A 288 14.25 -13.16 21.21
N VAL A 289 13.67 -13.10 20.00
CA VAL A 289 14.37 -13.34 18.74
C VAL A 289 13.88 -12.36 17.68
N SER A 290 14.77 -11.51 17.17
CA SER A 290 14.51 -10.67 16.00
C SER A 290 15.35 -11.15 14.81
N GLU A 291 14.69 -11.91 13.94
CA GLU A 291 15.21 -12.38 12.66
C GLU A 291 14.36 -11.82 11.53
N VAL A 292 14.49 -10.52 11.27
CA VAL A 292 14.02 -9.92 10.03
C VAL A 292 15.11 -10.12 8.98
N HIS A 293 14.74 -10.65 7.81
CA HIS A 293 15.67 -11.06 6.76
C HIS A 293 15.66 -10.13 5.54
N GLY A 294 16.79 -10.09 4.82
CA GLY A 294 16.94 -9.33 3.58
C GLY A 294 15.92 -9.78 2.53
N ARG A 295 15.20 -8.83 1.93
CA ARG A 295 14.19 -9.11 0.90
C ARG A 295 13.89 -7.90 0.03
N PHE A 296 13.53 -8.16 -1.22
CA PHE A 296 13.02 -7.14 -2.14
C PHE A 296 12.21 -7.76 -3.29
N ASN A 297 11.49 -6.92 -4.03
CA ASN A 297 10.78 -7.31 -5.25
C ASN A 297 11.46 -6.70 -6.48
N GLN A 298 11.63 -7.51 -7.53
CA GLN A 298 11.88 -7.03 -8.88
C GLN A 298 10.54 -6.93 -9.61
N ILE A 299 10.27 -5.82 -10.28
CA ILE A 299 9.03 -5.54 -11.02
C ILE A 299 9.41 -5.04 -12.41
N ASN A 300 9.01 -5.79 -13.44
CA ASN A 300 9.23 -5.48 -14.85
C ASN A 300 7.90 -5.10 -15.51
N ILE A 301 7.96 -4.14 -16.44
CA ILE A 301 6.76 -3.58 -17.07
C ILE A 301 6.99 -3.42 -18.57
N THR A 302 6.03 -3.90 -19.36
CA THR A 302 5.91 -3.58 -20.78
C THR A 302 4.66 -2.75 -20.97
N ARG A 303 4.82 -1.46 -21.24
CA ARG A 303 3.69 -0.51 -21.37
C ARG A 303 2.97 -0.67 -22.71
N ALA A 304 1.69 -0.28 -22.72
CA ALA A 304 0.83 -0.33 -23.90
C ALA A 304 0.26 1.06 -24.24
N GLY A 305 -0.33 1.18 -25.44
CA GLY A 305 -0.98 2.41 -25.90
C GLY A 305 -0.06 3.63 -25.86
N ALA A 306 -0.62 4.80 -25.52
CA ALA A 306 0.16 6.03 -25.41
C ALA A 306 1.27 5.95 -24.35
N LEU A 307 1.10 5.14 -23.30
CA LEU A 307 2.10 4.97 -22.24
C LEU A 307 3.33 4.18 -22.71
N ALA A 308 3.29 3.50 -23.86
CA ALA A 308 4.47 2.85 -24.46
C ALA A 308 5.58 3.86 -24.84
N ASN A 309 5.24 5.15 -24.94
CA ASN A 309 6.22 6.23 -25.16
C ASN A 309 7.04 6.58 -23.91
N LEU A 310 6.66 6.08 -22.72
CA LEU A 310 7.40 6.27 -21.48
C LEU A 310 8.55 5.25 -21.38
N LYS A 311 9.70 5.57 -21.97
CA LYS A 311 10.85 4.66 -22.13
C LYS A 311 11.97 4.97 -21.14
N LYS A 312 12.19 6.25 -20.84
CA LYS A 312 13.27 6.73 -19.98
C LYS A 312 12.69 7.59 -18.83
N PRO A 313 13.36 7.64 -17.68
CA PRO A 313 12.95 8.54 -16.61
C PRO A 313 12.89 9.99 -17.07
N GLY A 314 11.80 10.68 -16.73
CA GLY A 314 11.49 12.04 -17.17
C GLY A 314 10.61 12.10 -18.43
N ASP A 315 10.45 11.00 -19.17
CA ASP A 315 9.47 10.93 -20.25
C ASP A 315 8.06 11.20 -19.70
N ARG A 316 7.23 11.85 -20.52
CA ARG A 316 5.85 12.19 -20.15
C ARG A 316 4.87 11.95 -21.28
N VAL A 317 3.64 11.64 -20.92
CA VAL A 317 2.48 11.54 -21.81
C VAL A 317 1.40 12.49 -21.28
N PRO A 318 1.08 13.58 -22.02
CA PRO A 318 0.00 14.50 -21.64
C PRO A 318 -1.35 13.80 -21.51
N ALA A 319 -2.19 14.24 -20.57
CA ALA A 319 -3.51 13.65 -20.35
C ALA A 319 -4.40 13.69 -21.62
N THR A 320 -4.18 14.66 -22.50
CA THR A 320 -4.91 14.77 -23.78
C THR A 320 -4.67 13.60 -24.74
N GLN A 321 -3.57 12.85 -24.58
CA GLN A 321 -3.27 11.63 -25.36
C GLN A 321 -3.83 10.36 -24.72
N THR A 322 -4.45 10.48 -23.54
CA THR A 322 -4.94 9.38 -22.71
C THR A 322 -6.36 9.66 -22.24
N ASN A 323 -7.20 10.26 -23.10
CA ASN A 323 -8.61 10.56 -22.84
C ASN A 323 -8.83 11.36 -21.54
N MET A 324 -7.98 12.36 -21.29
CA MET A 324 -7.96 13.17 -20.08
C MET A 324 -7.69 12.38 -18.79
N LEU A 325 -7.03 11.22 -18.89
CA LEU A 325 -6.60 10.43 -17.75
C LEU A 325 -5.10 10.52 -17.53
N THR A 326 -4.68 10.47 -16.28
CA THR A 326 -3.28 10.20 -15.91
C THR A 326 -3.22 9.05 -14.93
N TYR A 327 -2.04 8.45 -14.74
CA TYR A 327 -1.92 7.21 -13.98
C TYR A 327 -0.83 7.31 -12.92
N VAL A 328 -1.19 6.91 -11.70
CA VAL A 328 -0.21 6.59 -10.66
C VAL A 328 -0.27 5.10 -10.40
N GLN A 329 0.88 4.43 -10.44
CA GLN A 329 0.98 2.99 -10.15
C GLN A 329 2.18 2.71 -9.25
N SER A 330 1.94 2.03 -8.14
CA SER A 330 3.01 1.61 -7.23
C SER A 330 3.91 0.59 -7.91
N GLY A 331 5.21 0.63 -7.59
CA GLY A 331 6.19 -0.34 -8.07
C GLY A 331 6.67 -0.16 -9.51
N THR A 332 5.95 0.57 -10.36
CA THR A 332 6.24 0.66 -11.81
C THR A 332 6.82 1.99 -12.27
N GLY A 333 6.85 2.98 -11.38
CA GLY A 333 7.38 4.32 -11.67
C GLY A 333 6.43 5.22 -12.46
N LEU A 334 5.13 4.88 -12.55
CA LEU A 334 4.13 5.82 -13.07
C LEU A 334 3.69 6.80 -11.99
N ALA A 335 3.84 8.09 -12.28
CA ALA A 335 3.40 9.20 -11.45
C ALA A 335 2.60 10.20 -12.31
N THR A 336 1.74 10.98 -11.67
CA THR A 336 1.05 12.10 -12.35
C THR A 336 1.77 13.39 -12.04
N LYS A 337 2.24 14.10 -13.07
CA LYS A 337 2.72 15.48 -12.93
C LYS A 337 1.55 16.45 -13.01
N ILE A 338 1.51 17.42 -12.12
CA ILE A 338 0.57 18.54 -12.07
C ILE A 338 1.35 19.85 -12.19
N GLU A 339 0.94 20.70 -13.12
CA GLU A 339 1.48 22.04 -13.36
C GLU A 339 0.36 23.07 -13.24
N ILE A 340 0.64 24.17 -12.53
CA ILE A 340 -0.31 25.28 -12.32
C ILE A 340 0.29 26.54 -12.96
N PRO A 341 0.27 26.67 -14.29
CA PRO A 341 1.06 27.66 -15.03
C PRO A 341 0.73 29.11 -14.63
N TYR A 342 -0.53 29.40 -14.34
CA TYR A 342 -1.01 30.75 -14.06
C TYR A 342 -1.16 31.06 -12.57
N LEU A 343 -0.51 30.28 -11.69
CA LEU A 343 -0.64 30.46 -10.24
C LEU A 343 -0.27 31.88 -9.77
N LEU A 344 0.80 32.44 -10.32
CA LEU A 344 1.28 33.78 -9.95
C LEU A 344 0.31 34.90 -10.35
N ASN A 345 -0.62 34.65 -11.29
CA ASN A 345 -1.63 35.62 -11.67
C ASN A 345 -2.60 35.94 -10.53
N LEU A 346 -2.69 35.07 -9.51
CA LEU A 346 -3.45 35.34 -8.29
C LEU A 346 -3.01 36.64 -7.59
N LYS A 347 -1.73 37.03 -7.72
CA LYS A 347 -1.24 38.28 -7.11
C LYS A 347 -1.90 39.52 -7.72
N GLY A 348 -2.28 39.46 -8.99
CA GLY A 348 -2.75 40.63 -9.74
C GLY A 348 -1.78 41.81 -9.58
N LYS A 349 -2.28 42.91 -9.03
CA LYS A 349 -1.50 44.14 -8.76
C LYS A 349 -1.00 44.28 -7.30
N GLY A 350 -1.36 43.34 -6.41
CA GLY A 350 -1.13 43.43 -4.97
C GLY A 350 -0.35 42.25 -4.39
N ASN A 351 -0.09 42.31 -3.08
CA ASN A 351 0.36 41.15 -2.33
C ASN A 351 -0.84 40.31 -1.91
N VAL A 352 -0.67 38.99 -1.88
CA VAL A 352 -1.73 38.05 -1.55
C VAL A 352 -1.27 37.13 -0.43
N ALA A 353 -2.11 37.02 0.61
CA ALA A 353 -2.00 36.02 1.65
C ALA A 353 -2.94 34.86 1.32
N ILE A 354 -2.41 33.65 1.28
CA ILE A 354 -3.15 32.40 1.07
C ILE A 354 -3.64 31.92 2.44
N ASN A 355 -4.95 31.97 2.65
CA ASN A 355 -5.58 31.49 3.87
C ASN A 355 -5.73 29.96 3.84
N LYS A 356 -6.05 29.40 2.66
CA LYS A 356 -6.14 27.96 2.44
C LYS A 356 -5.97 27.62 0.97
N ALA A 357 -5.20 26.58 0.66
CA ALA A 357 -5.14 26.00 -0.68
C ALA A 357 -5.33 24.47 -0.61
N GLU A 358 -6.36 23.96 -1.28
CA GLU A 358 -6.68 22.52 -1.35
C GLU A 358 -6.56 22.03 -2.80
N LEU A 359 -5.59 21.14 -3.07
CA LEU A 359 -5.49 20.42 -4.33
C LEU A 359 -6.37 19.18 -4.26
N VAL A 360 -7.41 19.15 -5.10
CA VAL A 360 -8.37 18.05 -5.18
C VAL A 360 -8.11 17.28 -6.47
N ILE A 361 -7.86 15.98 -6.32
CA ILE A 361 -7.50 15.06 -7.41
C ILE A 361 -8.51 13.92 -7.45
N PRO A 362 -9.50 13.96 -8.36
CA PRO A 362 -10.47 12.89 -8.52
C PRO A 362 -9.86 11.66 -9.21
N ALA A 363 -10.23 10.47 -8.74
CA ALA A 363 -10.06 9.27 -9.53
C ALA A 363 -11.05 9.28 -10.70
N ALA A 364 -10.67 8.65 -11.82
CA ALA A 364 -11.57 8.45 -12.94
C ALA A 364 -12.70 7.49 -12.56
N ASP A 365 -13.87 7.62 -13.19
CA ASP A 365 -15.02 6.73 -12.94
C ASP A 365 -14.72 5.25 -13.23
N SER A 366 -13.72 4.98 -14.08
CA SER A 366 -13.21 3.65 -14.42
C SER A 366 -12.25 3.04 -13.40
N TYR A 367 -12.07 3.65 -12.22
CA TYR A 367 -11.21 3.09 -11.18
C TYR A 367 -11.74 1.75 -10.66
N GLU A 368 -10.82 0.88 -10.26
CA GLU A 368 -11.14 -0.43 -9.70
C GLU A 368 -10.92 -0.43 -8.19
N LEU A 369 -11.98 -0.70 -7.42
CA LEU A 369 -12.00 -0.55 -5.96
C LEU A 369 -10.94 -1.40 -5.25
N ASP A 370 -10.68 -2.61 -5.73
CA ASP A 370 -9.71 -3.56 -5.17
C ASP A 370 -8.26 -3.27 -5.60
N LYS A 371 -8.08 -2.43 -6.63
CA LYS A 371 -6.77 -2.07 -7.19
C LYS A 371 -6.36 -0.62 -6.92
N VAL A 372 -7.24 0.21 -6.37
CA VAL A 372 -6.96 1.62 -6.07
C VAL A 372 -5.85 1.77 -5.01
N LEU A 373 -5.02 2.79 -5.16
CA LEU A 373 -4.02 3.15 -4.15
C LEU A 373 -4.71 3.76 -2.93
N GLY A 374 -4.44 3.22 -1.74
CA GLY A 374 -5.09 3.71 -0.51
C GLY A 374 -4.67 5.13 -0.13
N SER A 375 -3.46 5.53 -0.53
CA SER A 375 -2.95 6.88 -0.33
C SER A 375 -1.95 7.27 -1.42
N LEU A 376 -1.77 8.57 -1.59
CA LEU A 376 -0.83 9.19 -2.52
C LEU A 376 0.02 10.24 -1.79
N SER A 377 1.18 10.58 -2.36
CA SER A 377 2.11 11.57 -1.82
C SER A 377 2.55 12.59 -2.87
N LEU A 378 2.89 13.81 -2.43
CA LEU A 378 3.33 14.89 -3.31
C LEU A 378 4.84 15.12 -3.24
N VAL A 379 5.52 14.91 -4.37
CA VAL A 379 6.97 15.07 -4.55
C VAL A 379 7.24 16.27 -5.44
N GLU A 380 8.30 17.04 -5.16
CA GLU A 380 8.68 18.17 -6.00
C GLU A 380 9.39 17.71 -7.28
N THR A 381 9.06 18.34 -8.40
CA THR A 381 9.72 18.15 -9.71
C THR A 381 9.92 19.49 -10.41
N ASP A 382 10.74 19.49 -11.46
CA ASP A 382 10.91 20.60 -12.38
C ASP A 382 10.49 20.23 -13.82
N ALA A 383 10.92 21.05 -14.79
CA ALA A 383 10.67 20.85 -16.22
C ALA A 383 11.29 19.55 -16.78
N SER A 384 12.28 18.96 -16.10
CA SER A 384 12.86 17.66 -16.48
C SER A 384 11.99 16.48 -16.10
N ASN A 385 10.90 16.72 -15.35
CA ASN A 385 9.99 15.69 -14.81
C ASN A 385 10.67 14.66 -13.90
N ARG A 386 11.87 14.98 -13.38
CA ARG A 386 12.60 14.15 -12.43
C ARG A 386 12.33 14.59 -11.00
N THR A 387 12.33 13.62 -10.09
CA THR A 387 12.18 13.91 -8.66
C THR A 387 13.35 14.73 -8.16
N LEU A 388 13.06 15.83 -7.46
CA LEU A 388 14.09 16.64 -6.82
C LEU A 388 14.56 15.97 -5.53
N ARG A 389 15.83 16.19 -5.17
CA ARG A 389 16.47 15.60 -3.99
C ARG A 389 17.18 16.65 -3.12
N ASN A 390 17.34 16.35 -1.84
CA ASN A 390 18.13 17.09 -0.86
C ASN A 390 18.96 16.11 0.00
N SER A 391 19.62 16.60 1.05
CA SER A 391 20.43 15.79 1.97
C SER A 391 19.66 14.65 2.65
N TYR A 392 18.33 14.73 2.70
CA TYR A 392 17.40 13.77 3.30
C TYR A 392 16.64 12.95 2.24
N GLY A 393 17.18 12.83 1.02
CA GLY A 393 16.56 12.03 -0.04
C GLY A 393 15.63 12.84 -0.91
N LEU A 394 14.37 12.40 -1.07
CA LEU A 394 13.40 13.08 -1.92
C LEU A 394 12.93 14.42 -1.34
N ARG A 395 12.82 15.44 -2.19
CA ARG A 395 12.10 16.68 -1.85
C ARG A 395 10.62 16.48 -2.09
N TYR A 396 9.82 16.74 -1.05
CA TYR A 396 8.38 16.59 -1.07
C TYR A 396 7.72 17.82 -0.46
N LEU A 397 6.42 18.00 -0.70
CA LEU A 397 5.64 19.04 -0.03
C LEU A 397 5.43 18.61 1.43
N LEU A 398 5.59 19.53 2.37
CA LEU A 398 5.38 19.25 3.78
C LEU A 398 3.89 19.20 4.11
N THR A 399 3.50 18.34 5.04
CA THR A 399 2.18 18.44 5.68
C THR A 399 2.07 19.74 6.46
N GLU A 400 0.92 20.41 6.35
CA GLU A 400 0.65 21.65 7.09
C GLU A 400 0.79 21.42 8.60
N GLY A 401 1.64 22.20 9.26
CA GLY A 401 1.93 22.06 10.71
C GLY A 401 2.81 20.87 11.09
N GLY A 402 3.40 20.16 10.12
CA GLY A 402 4.25 18.99 10.36
C GLY A 402 5.55 18.98 9.55
N THR A 403 6.37 17.95 9.77
CA THR A 403 7.67 17.75 9.11
C THR A 403 7.67 16.60 8.09
N GLY A 404 6.56 15.85 8.04
CA GLY A 404 6.38 14.71 7.14
C GLY A 404 5.98 15.11 5.72
N ALA A 405 6.01 14.12 4.83
CA ALA A 405 5.57 14.30 3.45
C ALA A 405 4.05 14.45 3.36
N GLN A 406 3.62 15.29 2.44
CA GLN A 406 2.21 15.58 2.26
C GLN A 406 1.53 14.39 1.61
N THR A 407 0.59 13.78 2.33
CA THR A 407 -0.12 12.58 1.91
C THR A 407 -1.63 12.80 1.95
N SER A 408 -2.35 12.04 1.12
CA SER A 408 -3.80 12.02 1.14
C SER A 408 -4.28 10.59 0.99
N THR A 409 -5.23 10.18 1.83
CA THR A 409 -5.91 8.90 1.73
C THR A 409 -7.09 8.99 0.78
N PHE A 410 -7.35 7.93 0.01
CA PHE A 410 -8.48 7.90 -0.91
C PHE A 410 -9.80 8.02 -0.16
N ASN A 411 -10.61 9.01 -0.52
CA ASN A 411 -11.97 9.17 0.00
C ASN A 411 -12.94 8.38 -0.88
N PHE A 412 -13.52 7.30 -0.36
CA PHE A 412 -14.44 6.44 -1.12
C PHE A 412 -15.79 7.09 -1.43
N SER A 413 -16.26 8.04 -0.61
CA SER A 413 -17.52 8.75 -0.83
C SER A 413 -17.41 9.72 -2.00
N ASN A 414 -16.31 10.48 -2.04
CA ASN A 414 -16.08 11.51 -3.05
C ASN A 414 -15.24 11.02 -4.24
N LYS A 415 -14.63 9.84 -4.13
CA LYS A 415 -13.68 9.25 -5.09
C LYS A 415 -12.48 10.16 -5.37
N THR A 416 -11.96 10.84 -4.35
CA THR A 416 -10.91 11.84 -4.49
C THR A 416 -9.74 11.64 -3.52
N TYR A 417 -8.60 12.21 -3.88
CA TYR A 417 -7.52 12.57 -2.95
C TYR A 417 -7.51 14.09 -2.80
N SER A 418 -7.51 14.57 -1.56
CA SER A 418 -7.44 16.01 -1.23
C SER A 418 -6.17 16.30 -0.44
N PHE A 419 -5.39 17.27 -0.89
CA PHE A 419 -4.16 17.70 -0.22
C PHE A 419 -4.26 19.18 0.18
N ASN A 420 -3.93 19.48 1.43
CA ASN A 420 -3.78 20.87 1.85
C ASN A 420 -2.37 21.36 1.51
N ILE A 421 -2.23 22.28 0.55
CA ILE A 421 -0.93 22.76 0.09
C ILE A 421 -0.78 24.26 0.30
N THR A 422 -1.44 24.79 1.34
CA THR A 422 -1.47 26.20 1.71
C THR A 422 -0.07 26.81 1.81
N THR A 423 0.82 26.21 2.60
CA THR A 423 2.19 26.69 2.80
C THR A 423 3.00 26.62 1.50
N ALA A 424 2.79 25.58 0.69
CA ALA A 424 3.49 25.44 -0.58
C ALA A 424 3.08 26.54 -1.57
N ILE A 425 1.78 26.81 -1.69
CA ILE A 425 1.25 27.86 -2.57
C ILE A 425 1.65 29.25 -2.06
N GLN A 426 1.57 29.51 -0.74
CA GLN A 426 2.05 30.77 -0.16
C GLN A 426 3.51 31.04 -0.50
N ASN A 427 4.40 30.04 -0.36
CA ASN A 427 5.82 30.20 -0.65
C ASN A 427 6.10 30.54 -2.11
N ILE A 428 5.30 30.02 -3.05
CA ILE A 428 5.41 30.38 -4.47
C ILE A 428 4.91 31.82 -4.68
N ILE A 429 3.74 32.17 -4.13
CA ILE A 429 3.14 33.51 -4.26
C ILE A 429 4.04 34.61 -3.64
N SER A 430 4.70 34.32 -2.52
CA SER A 430 5.65 35.24 -1.88
C SER A 430 7.00 35.35 -2.60
N ASN A 431 7.23 34.62 -3.70
CA ASN A 431 8.53 34.47 -4.36
C ASN A 431 9.65 33.86 -3.48
N ASN A 432 9.30 33.21 -2.36
CA ASN A 432 10.26 32.50 -1.52
C ASN A 432 10.74 31.20 -2.19
N ARG A 433 9.97 30.68 -3.15
CA ARG A 433 10.31 29.51 -3.97
C ARG A 433 9.92 29.75 -5.42
N LYS A 434 10.74 29.26 -6.36
CA LYS A 434 10.37 29.20 -7.78
C LYS A 434 9.12 28.33 -7.95
N ASN A 435 8.26 28.67 -8.91
CA ASN A 435 7.14 27.83 -9.29
C ASN A 435 7.67 26.44 -9.70
N PHE A 436 7.21 25.41 -9.01
CA PHE A 436 7.61 24.02 -9.25
C PHE A 436 6.39 23.21 -9.66
N ALA A 437 6.64 22.14 -10.40
CA ALA A 437 5.61 21.18 -10.71
C ALA A 437 5.56 20.10 -9.61
N ILE A 438 4.41 19.47 -9.46
CA ILE A 438 4.16 18.48 -8.42
C ILE A 438 4.06 17.11 -9.08
N LEU A 439 4.77 16.11 -8.56
CA LEU A 439 4.54 14.70 -8.86
C LEU A 439 3.65 14.10 -7.79
N VAL A 440 2.50 13.60 -8.20
CA VAL A 440 1.61 12.76 -7.42
C VAL A 440 2.09 11.32 -7.59
N THR A 441 2.50 10.70 -6.49
CA THR A 441 3.20 9.42 -6.47
C THR A 441 2.53 8.43 -5.51
N SER A 442 2.92 7.16 -5.57
CA SER A 442 2.62 6.21 -4.50
C SER A 442 3.27 6.69 -3.18
N PRO A 443 2.88 6.11 -2.03
CA PRO A 443 3.41 6.55 -0.74
C PRO A 443 4.94 6.59 -0.67
N LEU A 444 5.46 7.45 0.21
CA LEU A 444 6.87 7.51 0.53
C LEU A 444 7.19 6.60 1.73
N THR A 445 8.43 6.15 1.79
CA THR A 445 9.02 5.53 2.98
C THR A 445 10.27 6.31 3.37
N THR A 446 10.58 6.32 4.65
CA THR A 446 11.71 7.06 5.22
C THR A 446 12.47 6.14 6.16
N ASN A 447 13.80 6.09 6.03
CA ASN A 447 14.63 5.32 6.95
C ASN A 447 14.86 6.10 8.26
N SER A 448 15.54 5.49 9.24
CA SER A 448 15.86 6.11 10.53
C SER A 448 16.66 7.41 10.44
N SER A 449 17.40 7.62 9.34
CA SER A 449 18.18 8.85 9.09
C SER A 449 17.37 9.94 8.39
N GLY A 450 16.06 9.75 8.18
CA GLY A 450 15.21 10.72 7.49
C GLY A 450 15.30 10.64 5.96
N PHE A 451 16.00 9.66 5.37
CA PHE A 451 16.14 9.56 3.93
C PHE A 451 14.87 8.99 3.28
N SER A 452 14.12 9.84 2.58
CA SER A 452 12.84 9.49 1.95
C SER A 452 12.99 8.95 0.52
N ARG A 453 12.17 7.93 0.20
CA ARG A 453 12.10 7.24 -1.11
C ARG A 453 10.64 6.94 -1.46
N ILE A 454 10.32 6.82 -2.75
CA ILE A 454 8.99 6.35 -3.19
C ILE A 454 8.97 4.82 -3.07
N ILE A 455 8.01 4.28 -2.32
CA ILE A 455 7.93 2.83 -2.07
C ILE A 455 7.02 2.12 -3.08
N GLY A 456 7.50 0.99 -3.59
CA GLY A 456 6.79 0.05 -4.46
C GLY A 456 6.37 -1.20 -3.70
N GLU A 457 5.43 -1.09 -2.75
CA GLU A 457 4.99 -2.25 -1.97
C GLU A 457 4.15 -3.24 -2.77
N ASN A 458 3.49 -2.78 -3.83
CA ASN A 458 2.59 -3.56 -4.66
C ASN A 458 2.51 -2.95 -6.07
N VAL A 459 1.58 -3.43 -6.89
CA VAL A 459 1.36 -2.97 -8.28
C VAL A 459 -0.01 -2.30 -8.48
N ARG A 460 -0.65 -1.88 -7.39
CA ARG A 460 -1.92 -1.15 -7.41
C ARG A 460 -1.76 0.17 -8.16
N TYR A 461 -2.83 0.60 -8.78
CA TYR A 461 -2.84 1.83 -9.57
C TYR A 461 -4.15 2.58 -9.39
N VAL A 462 -4.11 3.86 -9.75
CA VAL A 462 -5.31 4.69 -9.84
C VAL A 462 -5.25 5.51 -11.13
N PRO A 463 -6.28 5.44 -11.99
CA PRO A 463 -6.49 6.43 -13.03
C PRO A 463 -7.04 7.71 -12.39
N LEU A 464 -6.46 8.85 -12.71
CA LEU A 464 -6.87 10.17 -12.22
C LEU A 464 -7.50 10.97 -13.37
N ASP A 465 -8.65 11.58 -13.12
CA ASP A 465 -9.38 12.39 -14.09
C ASP A 465 -8.77 13.79 -14.15
N ALA A 466 -7.89 14.01 -15.13
CA ALA A 466 -7.16 15.26 -15.29
C ALA A 466 -8.08 16.45 -15.60
N SER A 467 -9.26 16.22 -16.15
CA SER A 467 -10.23 17.29 -16.47
C SER A 467 -10.92 17.85 -15.23
N LYS A 468 -10.92 17.10 -14.12
CA LYS A 468 -11.56 17.48 -12.86
C LYS A 468 -10.57 17.81 -11.73
N ILE A 469 -9.26 17.71 -11.98
CA ILE A 469 -8.25 18.17 -11.01
C ILE A 469 -8.39 19.67 -10.86
N LYS A 470 -8.48 20.15 -9.62
CA LYS A 470 -8.60 21.58 -9.31
C LYS A 470 -7.88 21.97 -8.04
N LEU A 471 -7.41 23.22 -8.01
CA LEU A 471 -6.83 23.86 -6.84
C LEU A 471 -7.84 24.88 -6.31
N LYS A 472 -8.42 24.61 -5.14
CA LYS A 472 -9.29 25.56 -4.44
C LYS A 472 -8.42 26.48 -3.59
N VAL A 473 -8.51 27.78 -3.78
CA VAL A 473 -7.70 28.78 -3.06
C VAL A 473 -8.61 29.79 -2.38
N TYR A 474 -8.45 29.94 -1.07
CA TYR A 474 -9.00 31.02 -0.27
C TYR A 474 -7.87 31.98 0.06
N TYR A 475 -8.02 33.26 -0.26
CA TYR A 475 -6.93 34.23 -0.16
C TYR A 475 -7.44 35.64 0.14
N THR A 476 -6.56 36.49 0.64
CA THR A 476 -6.86 37.92 0.91
C THR A 476 -5.79 38.79 0.26
N TYR A 477 -6.21 39.92 -0.29
CA TYR A 477 -5.27 40.98 -0.66
C TYR A 477 -4.69 41.64 0.59
N VAL A 478 -3.36 41.76 0.62
CA VAL A 478 -2.64 42.44 1.69
C VAL A 478 -2.32 43.85 1.19
N ALA A 479 -2.78 44.86 1.94
CA ALA A 479 -2.41 46.24 1.69
C ALA A 479 -0.89 46.41 1.80
N LYS A 480 -0.32 47.27 0.95
CA LYS A 480 1.13 47.51 0.92
C LYS A 480 1.65 48.13 2.21
#